data_AF-A0A2I8EIP6-F1
#
_entry.id   AF-A0A2I8EIP6-F1
#
_cell.length_a   1.000
_cell.length_b   1.000
_cell.length_c   1.000
_cell.angle_alpha   90.00
_cell.angle_beta   90.00
_cell.angle_gamma   90.00
#
_symmetry.space_group_name_H-M   'P 1'
#
loop_
_entity.id
_entity.type
_entity.pdbx_description
1 polymer ?
#
loop_
_entity_poly.entity_id
_entity_poly.type
_entity_poly.pdbx_seq_one_letter_code
_entity_poly.pdbx_strand_id
1 'polypeptide(L)'
;MEYDVVIVGGGPAGLAAAIRLKQRAVEKGVEIGVCVLEKGSEIGAHILSGAVMDPGALCELIPDWKDKGAPLNVEVTEDRFLFLSRTGAKSVPNWALPDNFKNHGNYVISLANVTRWLGQQAEALGVEIFTGFAAAEVLYNDDGSVKGVATGNLGIGKDGEPTENFQLGMELHAKYTLFCEGARGHLGRQLSDRFKLRDGADPQVYGIGIKELWEIDPAKHKPGLVIHTAGWPLDTQTYGGSFLYHIDNNQVMVGFVVGLGYSNPYLSPFEEFQRYKTHPEIRMFLEGGKRVSYGARAITAGGLLSLPKLAFPGGALVGDDAGFLNASRIKGSHAAIKTGMLAADAAFDAVQAGRHSDELSAYPESFKTSWLHTELYRARNFKQWMSKGLYLGTLMVGIEQKLLGGNMPWTLHHQHWDHEMLKPASQCTPIEYPKPDGKLTFDRLSSVFISNTNHEENQPAHLTVKDASIPVTVNLQTYAGPEARFCPAGVYEFVKTEEDEDRLQINAQNCVHCKTCDIKDPTQNIVWVTPEGGGGPNYPNM
;
A
#
# COMPACT_ATOMS: atom_id res chain seq x y z
N MET A 1 -17.06 -12.56 -20.12
CA MET A 1 -15.87 -12.88 -20.93
C MET A 1 -15.15 -14.06 -20.29
N GLU A 2 -14.46 -14.88 -21.08
CA GLU A 2 -13.71 -16.03 -20.58
C GLU A 2 -12.20 -15.84 -20.83
N TYR A 3 -11.39 -16.14 -19.83
CA TYR A 3 -9.93 -16.08 -19.89
C TYR A 3 -9.32 -17.33 -19.24
N ASP A 4 -8.04 -17.60 -19.51
CA ASP A 4 -7.32 -18.61 -18.72
C ASP A 4 -6.96 -18.04 -17.34
N VAL A 5 -6.48 -16.80 -17.31
CA VAL A 5 -6.11 -16.11 -16.06
C VAL A 5 -6.65 -14.69 -16.04
N VAL A 6 -7.37 -14.34 -14.97
CA VAL A 6 -7.76 -12.96 -14.66
C VAL A 6 -6.91 -12.45 -13.50
N ILE A 7 -6.42 -11.21 -13.62
CA ILE A 7 -5.57 -10.54 -12.64
C ILE A 7 -6.29 -9.29 -12.16
N VAL A 8 -6.46 -9.16 -10.85
CA VAL A 8 -7.14 -8.01 -10.23
C VAL A 8 -6.09 -7.06 -9.66
N GLY A 9 -5.82 -5.96 -10.37
CA GLY A 9 -4.88 -4.91 -9.99
C GLY A 9 -3.69 -4.78 -10.93
N GLY A 10 -3.53 -3.59 -11.54
CA GLY A 10 -2.43 -3.20 -12.43
C GLY A 10 -1.20 -2.66 -11.70
N GLY A 11 -0.93 -3.15 -10.49
CA GLY A 11 0.28 -2.84 -9.74
C GLY A 11 1.49 -3.69 -10.16
N PRO A 12 2.67 -3.52 -9.50
CA PRO A 12 3.87 -4.26 -9.86
C PRO A 12 3.71 -5.79 -9.82
N ALA A 13 2.90 -6.32 -8.88
CA ALA A 13 2.61 -7.74 -8.78
C ALA A 13 1.77 -8.25 -9.97
N GLY A 14 0.65 -7.59 -10.25
CA GLY A 14 -0.26 -8.01 -11.31
C GLY A 14 0.37 -7.90 -12.70
N LEU A 15 1.07 -6.80 -12.98
CA LEU A 15 1.77 -6.62 -14.25
C LEU A 15 2.93 -7.61 -14.41
N ALA A 16 3.69 -7.90 -13.36
CA ALA A 16 4.73 -8.94 -13.41
C ALA A 16 4.14 -10.33 -13.66
N ALA A 17 3.01 -10.66 -13.04
CA ALA A 17 2.32 -11.92 -13.29
C ALA A 17 1.84 -12.01 -14.75
N ALA A 18 1.23 -10.94 -15.28
CA ALA A 18 0.74 -10.89 -16.65
C ALA A 18 1.86 -11.07 -17.68
N ILE A 19 2.97 -10.32 -17.51
CA ILE A 19 4.17 -10.44 -18.35
C ILE A 19 4.72 -11.85 -18.29
N ARG A 20 4.88 -12.42 -17.08
CA ARG A 20 5.46 -13.75 -16.90
C ARG A 20 4.61 -14.85 -17.55
N LEU A 21 3.28 -14.77 -17.43
CA LEU A 21 2.36 -15.70 -18.10
C LEU A 21 2.57 -15.70 -19.62
N LYS A 22 2.64 -14.52 -20.24
CA LYS A 22 2.85 -14.40 -21.69
C LYS A 22 4.26 -14.81 -22.12
N GLN A 23 5.30 -14.49 -21.33
CA GLN A 23 6.66 -14.97 -21.58
C GLN A 23 6.70 -16.50 -21.60
N ARG A 24 6.10 -17.17 -20.62
CA ARG A 24 5.99 -18.63 -20.56
C ARG A 24 5.25 -19.21 -21.76
N ALA A 25 4.19 -18.54 -22.20
CA ALA A 25 3.42 -18.92 -23.38
C ALA A 25 4.27 -18.88 -24.65
N VAL A 26 5.02 -17.79 -24.86
CA VAL A 26 5.97 -17.64 -25.96
C VAL A 26 7.07 -18.70 -25.91
N GLU A 27 7.68 -18.93 -24.73
CA GLU A 27 8.72 -19.95 -24.52
C GLU A 27 8.25 -21.38 -24.87
N LYS A 28 6.96 -21.67 -24.66
CA LYS A 28 6.36 -22.99 -24.94
C LYS A 28 5.66 -23.08 -26.30
N GLY A 29 5.52 -21.97 -27.02
CA GLY A 29 4.80 -21.92 -28.29
C GLY A 29 3.31 -22.22 -28.14
N VAL A 30 2.69 -21.75 -27.05
CA VAL A 30 1.27 -21.94 -26.75
C VAL A 30 0.59 -20.60 -26.51
N GLU A 31 -0.73 -20.56 -26.62
CA GLU A 31 -1.54 -19.38 -26.31
C GLU A 31 -2.08 -19.46 -24.87
N ILE A 32 -2.25 -18.29 -24.25
CA ILE A 32 -2.90 -18.15 -22.95
C ILE A 32 -3.64 -16.80 -22.90
N GLY A 33 -4.94 -16.84 -22.57
CA GLY A 33 -5.77 -15.66 -22.39
C GLY A 33 -5.52 -15.03 -21.03
N VAL A 34 -5.01 -13.79 -21.00
CA VAL A 34 -4.66 -13.07 -19.76
C VAL A 34 -5.30 -11.69 -19.77
N CYS A 35 -6.08 -11.42 -18.72
CA CYS A 35 -6.76 -10.15 -18.51
C CYS A 35 -6.29 -9.50 -17.21
N VAL A 36 -6.02 -8.18 -17.24
CA VAL A 36 -5.74 -7.36 -16.05
C VAL A 36 -6.83 -6.32 -15.89
N LEU A 37 -7.50 -6.29 -14.74
CA LEU A 37 -8.43 -5.24 -14.34
C LEU A 37 -7.72 -4.22 -13.44
N GLU A 38 -7.79 -2.94 -13.76
CA GLU A 38 -7.27 -1.84 -12.92
C GLU A 38 -8.35 -0.79 -12.69
N LYS A 39 -8.53 -0.42 -11.42
CA LYS A 39 -9.52 0.59 -11.01
C LYS A 39 -9.13 2.02 -11.38
N GLY A 40 -7.84 2.33 -11.47
CA GLY A 40 -7.33 3.64 -11.90
C GLY A 40 -7.68 3.91 -13.36
N SER A 41 -7.92 5.17 -13.69
CA SER A 41 -8.23 5.63 -15.06
C SER A 41 -7.18 5.19 -16.09
N GLU A 42 -5.93 5.09 -15.63
CA GLU A 42 -4.79 4.50 -16.34
C GLU A 42 -3.93 3.69 -15.37
N ILE A 43 -3.06 2.84 -15.91
CA ILE A 43 -2.01 2.19 -15.11
C ILE A 43 -1.15 3.26 -14.45
N GLY A 44 -0.88 3.12 -13.15
CA GLY A 44 -0.08 4.08 -12.39
C GLY A 44 -0.89 5.16 -11.66
N ALA A 45 -2.12 5.47 -12.07
CA ALA A 45 -2.92 6.56 -11.48
C ALA A 45 -3.19 6.37 -9.97
N HIS A 46 -3.28 5.12 -9.51
CA HIS A 46 -3.50 4.76 -8.10
C HIS A 46 -2.24 4.28 -7.38
N ILE A 47 -1.07 4.33 -8.02
CA ILE A 47 0.18 3.88 -7.45
C ILE A 47 0.80 5.00 -6.62
N LEU A 48 1.18 4.66 -5.39
CA LEU A 48 1.87 5.57 -4.48
C LEU A 48 2.96 4.84 -3.73
N SER A 49 4.19 5.36 -3.80
CA SER A 49 5.33 4.85 -3.04
C SER A 49 6.42 5.91 -2.88
N GLY A 50 7.15 5.89 -1.76
CA GLY A 50 8.41 6.65 -1.67
C GLY A 50 9.48 6.10 -2.62
N ALA A 51 9.45 4.79 -2.89
CA ALA A 51 10.24 4.03 -3.85
C ALA A 51 11.75 4.34 -3.96
N VAL A 52 12.51 3.68 -3.09
CA VAL A 52 13.87 3.19 -3.42
C VAL A 52 13.73 1.74 -3.86
N MET A 53 13.87 1.47 -5.15
CA MET A 53 13.60 0.16 -5.76
C MET A 53 14.88 -0.67 -5.86
N ASP A 54 14.80 -1.90 -5.35
CA ASP A 54 15.76 -2.97 -5.62
C ASP A 54 15.45 -3.57 -7.00
N PRO A 55 16.39 -3.51 -7.97
CA PRO A 55 16.13 -3.96 -9.33
C PRO A 55 16.15 -5.49 -9.46
N GLY A 56 16.55 -6.26 -8.44
CA GLY A 56 16.81 -7.69 -8.56
C GLY A 56 15.68 -8.49 -9.20
N ALA A 57 14.44 -8.31 -8.73
CA ALA A 57 13.28 -8.98 -9.30
C ALA A 57 12.93 -8.49 -10.72
N LEU A 58 13.19 -7.21 -11.03
CA LEU A 58 13.00 -6.68 -12.38
C LEU A 58 14.04 -7.27 -13.35
N CYS A 59 15.29 -7.43 -12.93
CA CYS A 59 16.33 -8.12 -13.69
C CYS A 59 15.96 -9.58 -13.98
N GLU A 60 15.24 -10.26 -13.08
CA GLU A 60 14.73 -11.62 -13.34
C GLU A 60 13.58 -11.61 -14.37
N LEU A 61 12.65 -10.65 -14.27
CA LEU A 61 11.48 -10.59 -15.17
C LEU A 61 11.84 -10.11 -16.58
N ILE A 62 12.66 -9.05 -16.69
CA ILE A 62 13.06 -8.40 -17.94
C ILE A 62 14.55 -8.10 -17.85
N PRO A 63 15.45 -9.05 -18.16
CA PRO A 63 16.89 -8.89 -17.99
C PRO A 63 17.48 -7.68 -18.76
N ASP A 64 16.88 -7.32 -19.89
CA ASP A 64 17.25 -6.22 -20.78
C ASP A 64 16.43 -4.92 -20.51
N TRP A 65 15.91 -4.75 -19.29
CA TRP A 65 15.08 -3.60 -18.92
C TRP A 65 15.74 -2.23 -19.19
N LYS A 66 17.08 -2.15 -19.09
CA LYS A 66 17.85 -0.94 -19.40
C LYS A 66 17.72 -0.56 -20.87
N ASP A 67 17.90 -1.53 -21.76
CA ASP A 67 17.83 -1.32 -23.21
C ASP A 67 16.39 -1.05 -23.67
N LYS A 68 15.41 -1.59 -22.94
CA LYS A 68 13.98 -1.32 -23.11
C LYS A 68 13.49 -0.02 -22.47
N GLY A 69 14.39 0.78 -21.88
CA GLY A 69 14.08 2.12 -21.37
C GLY A 69 13.23 2.13 -20.11
N ALA A 70 13.37 1.16 -19.20
CA ALA A 70 12.67 1.22 -17.92
C ALA A 70 13.09 2.47 -17.12
N PRO A 71 12.17 3.15 -16.41
CA PRO A 71 12.42 4.45 -15.80
C PRO A 71 13.16 4.37 -14.44
N LEU A 72 14.30 3.66 -14.43
CA LEU A 72 15.24 3.54 -13.29
C LEU A 72 16.50 4.37 -13.59
N ASN A 73 16.35 5.69 -13.54
CA ASN A 73 17.39 6.62 -14.04
C ASN A 73 18.30 7.20 -12.94
N VAL A 74 17.90 7.14 -11.67
CA VAL A 74 18.61 7.77 -10.55
C VAL A 74 19.10 6.70 -9.59
N GLU A 75 20.38 6.33 -9.71
CA GLU A 75 21.03 5.42 -8.76
C GLU A 75 21.18 6.10 -7.39
N VAL A 76 21.01 5.32 -6.32
CA VAL A 76 21.26 5.82 -4.97
C VAL A 76 22.75 6.06 -4.76
N THR A 77 23.12 7.30 -4.48
CA THR A 77 24.51 7.72 -4.29
C THR A 77 24.90 7.85 -2.82
N GLU A 78 23.92 8.13 -1.95
CA GLU A 78 24.17 8.39 -0.53
C GLU A 78 22.96 7.98 0.32
N ASP A 79 23.21 7.21 1.39
CA ASP A 79 22.23 6.89 2.43
C ASP A 79 22.51 7.70 3.71
N ARG A 80 21.47 8.31 4.28
CA ARG A 80 21.50 8.96 5.60
C ARG A 80 20.39 8.42 6.47
N PHE A 81 20.73 8.03 7.69
CA PHE A 81 19.75 7.69 8.72
C PHE A 81 19.90 8.62 9.92
N LEU A 82 18.84 9.37 10.24
CA LEU A 82 18.84 10.40 11.27
C LEU A 82 17.87 10.06 12.40
N PHE A 83 18.34 10.13 13.65
CA PHE A 83 17.46 10.19 14.81
C PHE A 83 17.17 11.65 15.15
N LEU A 84 15.90 12.04 15.07
CA LEU A 84 15.46 13.41 15.30
C LEU A 84 15.01 13.61 16.75
N SER A 85 15.48 14.70 17.33
CA SER A 85 14.84 15.37 18.46
C SER A 85 14.04 16.56 17.93
N ARG A 86 13.37 17.34 18.81
CA ARG A 86 12.60 18.51 18.36
C ARG A 86 13.45 19.54 17.61
N THR A 87 14.71 19.72 17.99
CA THR A 87 15.55 20.85 17.52
C THR A 87 16.85 20.41 16.87
N GLY A 88 17.13 19.12 16.76
CA GLY A 88 18.40 18.63 16.22
C GLY A 88 18.35 17.15 15.85
N ALA A 89 19.32 16.72 15.08
CA ALA A 89 19.44 15.36 14.58
C ALA A 89 20.77 14.73 14.94
N LYS A 90 20.77 13.40 15.07
CA LYS A 90 21.98 12.58 15.16
C LYS A 90 22.02 11.60 14.01
N SER A 91 23.08 11.65 13.21
CA SER A 91 23.28 10.67 12.13
C SER A 91 23.84 9.36 12.68
N VAL A 92 23.34 8.25 12.15
CA VAL A 92 23.96 6.93 12.34
C VAL A 92 25.13 6.80 11.37
N PRO A 93 26.35 6.47 11.82
CA PRO A 93 27.46 6.20 10.92
C PRO A 93 27.19 4.99 10.02
N ASN A 94 27.58 5.05 8.74
CA ASN A 94 27.30 4.00 7.76
C ASN A 94 27.83 2.60 8.14
N TRP A 95 28.92 2.53 8.91
CA TRP A 95 29.45 1.24 9.41
C TRP A 95 28.54 0.59 10.45
N ALA A 96 27.80 1.40 11.23
CA ALA A 96 26.88 0.97 12.26
C ALA A 96 25.46 0.70 11.72
N LEU A 97 25.13 1.27 10.55
CA LEU A 97 23.88 1.03 9.87
C LEU A 97 23.77 -0.45 9.42
N PRO A 98 22.70 -1.18 9.78
CA PRO A 98 22.52 -2.54 9.30
C PRO A 98 22.14 -2.58 7.81
N ASP A 99 22.43 -3.71 7.16
CA ASP A 99 22.43 -3.80 5.69
C ASP A 99 21.04 -3.62 5.06
N ASN A 100 19.97 -3.86 5.81
CA ASN A 100 18.60 -3.61 5.39
C ASN A 100 18.29 -2.12 5.10
N PHE A 101 19.08 -1.19 5.66
CA PHE A 101 18.96 0.25 5.41
C PHE A 101 19.97 0.79 4.40
N LYS A 102 20.83 -0.07 3.83
CA LYS A 102 21.77 0.32 2.78
C LYS A 102 21.14 0.10 1.42
N ASN A 103 21.34 1.06 0.53
CA ASN A 103 20.67 1.10 -0.77
C ASN A 103 21.65 1.10 -1.95
N HIS A 104 22.88 0.65 -1.75
CA HIS A 104 23.82 0.46 -2.84
C HIS A 104 23.24 -0.51 -3.90
N GLY A 105 23.26 -0.10 -5.17
CA GLY A 105 22.66 -0.85 -6.28
C GLY A 105 21.16 -0.65 -6.49
N ASN A 106 20.50 0.14 -5.63
CA ASN A 106 19.10 0.50 -5.78
C ASN A 106 18.93 1.84 -6.53
N TYR A 107 17.70 2.11 -6.94
CA TYR A 107 17.33 3.32 -7.69
C TYR A 107 16.23 4.09 -6.97
N VAL A 108 16.33 5.43 -6.95
CA VAL A 108 15.22 6.32 -6.59
C VAL A 108 14.30 6.45 -7.81
N ILE A 109 13.04 6.04 -7.69
CA ILE A 109 12.11 5.99 -8.84
C ILE A 109 10.71 6.51 -8.51
N SER A 110 9.94 6.85 -9.54
CA SER A 110 8.47 6.89 -9.44
C SER A 110 7.92 5.51 -9.73
N LEU A 111 7.20 4.93 -8.76
CA LEU A 111 6.64 3.60 -8.93
C LEU A 111 5.48 3.64 -9.94
N ALA A 112 4.72 4.74 -10.00
CA ALA A 112 3.71 4.95 -11.02
C ALA A 112 4.30 4.85 -12.44
N ASN A 113 5.46 5.47 -12.68
CA ASN A 113 6.14 5.40 -13.99
C ASN A 113 6.67 4.00 -14.30
N VAL A 114 7.23 3.29 -13.31
CA VAL A 114 7.64 1.88 -13.49
C VAL A 114 6.43 1.01 -13.84
N THR A 115 5.28 1.20 -13.18
CA THR A 115 4.07 0.43 -13.51
C THR A 115 3.52 0.78 -14.89
N ARG A 116 3.53 2.06 -15.31
CA ARG A 116 3.14 2.44 -16.69
C ARG A 116 4.01 1.73 -17.72
N TRP A 117 5.33 1.72 -17.50
CA TRP A 117 6.27 1.03 -18.36
C TRP A 117 6.02 -0.49 -18.37
N LEU A 118 5.81 -1.12 -17.21
CA LEU A 118 5.42 -2.54 -17.13
C LEU A 118 4.10 -2.82 -17.87
N GLY A 119 3.12 -1.92 -17.79
CA GLY A 119 1.88 -1.98 -18.55
C GLY A 119 2.14 -2.06 -20.05
N GLN A 120 2.97 -1.15 -20.58
CA GLN A 120 3.38 -1.18 -21.99
C GLN A 120 4.10 -2.48 -22.37
N GLN A 121 4.96 -3.02 -21.48
CA GLN A 121 5.61 -4.30 -21.73
C GLN A 121 4.60 -5.47 -21.76
N ALA A 122 3.58 -5.43 -20.90
CA ALA A 122 2.52 -6.43 -20.86
C ALA A 122 1.63 -6.37 -22.12
N GLU A 123 1.20 -5.18 -22.53
CA GLU A 123 0.41 -4.97 -23.76
C GLU A 123 1.18 -5.42 -25.00
N ALA A 124 2.48 -5.13 -25.07
CA ALA A 124 3.34 -5.59 -26.17
C ALA A 124 3.45 -7.13 -26.26
N LEU A 125 3.15 -7.85 -25.17
CA LEU A 125 3.07 -9.31 -25.11
C LEU A 125 1.65 -9.84 -25.33
N GLY A 126 0.68 -8.97 -25.66
CA GLY A 126 -0.70 -9.33 -25.92
C GLY A 126 -1.54 -9.58 -24.67
N VAL A 127 -1.18 -8.98 -23.54
CA VAL A 127 -2.05 -8.92 -22.35
C VAL A 127 -3.18 -7.93 -22.61
N GLU A 128 -4.41 -8.30 -22.26
CA GLU A 128 -5.56 -7.38 -22.29
C GLU A 128 -5.63 -6.64 -20.95
N ILE A 129 -5.46 -5.31 -20.98
CA ILE A 129 -5.50 -4.46 -19.80
C ILE A 129 -6.73 -3.55 -19.87
N PHE A 130 -7.59 -3.64 -18.86
CA PHE A 130 -8.79 -2.80 -18.72
C PHE A 130 -8.60 -1.83 -17.56
N THR A 131 -8.18 -0.60 -17.86
CA THR A 131 -8.11 0.50 -16.89
C THR A 131 -9.47 1.19 -16.75
N GLY A 132 -9.75 1.75 -15.58
CA GLY A 132 -11.05 2.30 -15.25
C GLY A 132 -12.11 1.24 -14.93
N PHE A 133 -11.71 -0.03 -14.79
CA PHE A 133 -12.62 -1.14 -14.47
C PHE A 133 -12.22 -1.77 -13.14
N ALA A 134 -12.95 -1.45 -12.09
CA ALA A 134 -12.74 -2.05 -10.78
C ALA A 134 -13.46 -3.39 -10.69
N ALA A 135 -12.74 -4.46 -10.32
CA ALA A 135 -13.37 -5.70 -9.87
C ALA A 135 -14.09 -5.42 -8.54
N ALA A 136 -15.40 -5.60 -8.50
CA ALA A 136 -16.26 -5.27 -7.36
C ALA A 136 -16.78 -6.51 -6.63
N GLU A 137 -16.83 -7.66 -7.33
CA GLU A 137 -17.37 -8.91 -6.80
C GLU A 137 -16.51 -10.10 -7.19
N VAL A 138 -16.39 -11.07 -6.27
CA VAL A 138 -15.81 -12.40 -6.57
C VAL A 138 -16.91 -13.34 -7.00
N LEU A 139 -16.74 -13.98 -8.14
CA LEU A 139 -17.66 -15.00 -8.65
C LEU A 139 -17.21 -16.38 -8.19
N TYR A 140 -18.16 -17.23 -7.81
CA TYR A 140 -17.89 -18.58 -7.32
C TYR A 140 -18.61 -19.64 -8.17
N ASN A 141 -18.01 -20.81 -8.28
CA ASN A 141 -18.66 -22.02 -8.80
C ASN A 141 -19.54 -22.64 -7.71
N ASP A 142 -20.40 -23.59 -8.09
CA ASP A 142 -21.31 -24.30 -7.18
C ASP A 142 -20.56 -25.08 -6.09
N ASP A 143 -19.33 -25.53 -6.36
CA ASP A 143 -18.46 -26.20 -5.38
C ASP A 143 -17.77 -25.24 -4.40
N GLY A 144 -17.98 -23.93 -4.56
CA GLY A 144 -17.43 -22.87 -3.74
C GLY A 144 -16.05 -22.35 -4.16
N SER A 145 -15.44 -22.92 -5.21
CA SER A 145 -14.18 -22.41 -5.80
C SER A 145 -14.40 -21.08 -6.52
N VAL A 146 -13.34 -20.29 -6.68
CA VAL A 146 -13.40 -19.03 -7.42
C VAL A 146 -13.55 -19.31 -8.92
N LYS A 147 -14.57 -18.70 -9.53
CA LYS A 147 -14.86 -18.74 -10.96
C LYS A 147 -14.27 -17.55 -11.71
N GLY A 148 -14.06 -16.43 -11.02
CA GLY A 148 -13.66 -15.18 -11.64
C GLY A 148 -14.06 -13.97 -10.80
N VAL A 149 -14.25 -12.83 -11.48
CA VAL A 149 -14.71 -11.56 -10.87
C VAL A 149 -15.71 -10.86 -11.77
N ALA A 150 -16.51 -9.96 -11.19
CA ALA A 150 -17.32 -9.03 -11.94
C ALA A 150 -16.86 -7.59 -11.70
N THR A 151 -16.95 -6.74 -12.72
CA THR A 151 -16.75 -5.30 -12.56
C THR A 151 -17.94 -4.66 -11.85
N GLY A 152 -17.74 -3.50 -11.23
CA GLY A 152 -18.84 -2.74 -10.66
C GLY A 152 -19.85 -2.26 -11.72
N ASN A 153 -21.11 -2.11 -11.32
CA ASN A 153 -22.11 -1.39 -12.11
C ASN A 153 -21.72 0.09 -12.18
N LEU A 154 -22.12 0.76 -13.27
CA LEU A 154 -22.00 2.20 -13.44
C LEU A 154 -23.39 2.83 -13.45
N GLY A 155 -23.49 4.10 -13.07
CA GLY A 155 -24.72 4.88 -13.13
C GLY A 155 -25.74 4.47 -12.06
N ILE A 156 -25.28 4.09 -10.86
CA ILE A 156 -26.15 3.94 -9.68
C ILE A 156 -26.16 5.26 -8.92
N GLY A 157 -27.33 5.82 -8.61
CA GLY A 157 -27.48 7.06 -7.87
C GLY A 157 -27.10 6.94 -6.39
N LYS A 158 -26.93 8.08 -5.69
CA LYS A 158 -26.69 8.09 -4.22
C LYS A 158 -27.78 7.37 -3.40
N ASP A 159 -28.99 7.31 -3.93
CA ASP A 159 -30.14 6.61 -3.36
C ASP A 159 -30.06 5.08 -3.54
N GLY A 160 -29.10 4.58 -4.34
CA GLY A 160 -28.93 3.17 -4.65
C GLY A 160 -29.72 2.70 -5.87
N GLU A 161 -30.45 3.60 -6.54
CA GLU A 161 -31.29 3.26 -7.68
C GLU A 161 -30.55 3.45 -9.01
N PRO A 162 -30.83 2.63 -10.05
CA PRO A 162 -30.29 2.83 -11.39
C PRO A 162 -30.70 4.19 -11.99
N THR A 163 -29.73 4.93 -12.52
CA THR A 163 -29.96 6.16 -13.28
C THR A 163 -30.19 5.88 -14.77
N GLU A 164 -30.43 6.92 -15.57
CA GLU A 164 -30.50 6.81 -17.04
C GLU A 164 -29.19 6.32 -17.69
N ASN A 165 -28.06 6.46 -16.99
CA ASN A 165 -26.73 6.04 -17.44
C ASN A 165 -26.35 4.65 -16.91
N PHE A 166 -27.29 3.89 -16.35
CA PHE A 166 -27.00 2.59 -15.75
C PHE A 166 -26.38 1.62 -16.76
N GLN A 167 -25.25 1.03 -16.37
CA GLN A 167 -24.60 -0.06 -17.10
C GLN A 167 -24.29 -1.20 -16.14
N LEU A 168 -24.74 -2.39 -16.50
CA LEU A 168 -24.45 -3.60 -15.75
C LEU A 168 -22.95 -3.93 -15.86
N GLY A 169 -22.36 -4.28 -14.72
CA GLY A 169 -21.00 -4.78 -14.66
C GLY A 169 -20.80 -6.04 -15.51
N MET A 170 -19.56 -6.27 -15.92
CA MET A 170 -19.21 -7.40 -16.76
C MET A 170 -18.60 -8.51 -15.92
N GLU A 171 -19.05 -9.75 -16.13
CA GLU A 171 -18.42 -10.93 -15.56
C GLU A 171 -17.21 -11.37 -16.38
N LEU A 172 -16.10 -11.63 -15.70
CA LEU A 172 -14.88 -12.22 -16.26
C LEU A 172 -14.65 -13.57 -15.58
N HIS A 173 -14.87 -14.66 -16.31
CA HIS A 173 -14.65 -16.03 -15.84
C HIS A 173 -13.22 -16.45 -16.19
N ALA A 174 -12.58 -17.16 -15.29
CA ALA A 174 -11.19 -17.60 -15.44
C ALA A 174 -10.98 -19.00 -14.90
N LYS A 175 -9.98 -19.73 -15.44
CA LYS A 175 -9.50 -20.97 -14.82
C LYS A 175 -8.84 -20.68 -13.47
N TYR A 176 -8.12 -19.57 -13.38
CA TYR A 176 -7.55 -19.04 -12.14
C TYR A 176 -7.64 -17.51 -12.08
N THR A 177 -7.89 -16.97 -10.89
CA THR A 177 -7.88 -15.53 -10.64
C THR A 177 -6.77 -15.17 -9.65
N LEU A 178 -5.89 -14.23 -10.04
CA LEU A 178 -4.82 -13.71 -9.18
C LEU A 178 -5.23 -12.35 -8.60
N PHE A 179 -5.30 -12.28 -7.28
CA PHE A 179 -5.70 -11.07 -6.55
C PHE A 179 -4.45 -10.27 -6.17
N CYS A 180 -4.32 -9.10 -6.77
CA CYS A 180 -3.15 -8.22 -6.74
C CYS A 180 -3.55 -6.78 -6.32
N GLU A 181 -4.59 -6.62 -5.49
CA GLU A 181 -5.17 -5.30 -5.13
C GLU A 181 -4.23 -4.40 -4.30
N GLY A 182 -3.11 -4.96 -3.84
CA GLY A 182 -2.16 -4.33 -2.94
C GLY A 182 -2.64 -4.34 -1.50
N ALA A 183 -2.02 -3.51 -0.65
CA ALA A 183 -2.30 -3.52 0.78
C ALA A 183 -3.80 -3.31 1.07
N ARG A 184 -4.38 -4.26 1.83
CA ARG A 184 -5.80 -4.31 2.22
C ARG A 184 -6.73 -4.28 0.99
N GLY A 185 -6.55 -5.23 0.08
CA GLY A 185 -7.51 -5.54 -0.98
C GLY A 185 -8.89 -5.84 -0.41
N HIS A 186 -9.93 -5.32 -1.04
CA HIS A 186 -11.28 -5.49 -0.51
C HIS A 186 -11.90 -6.83 -0.89
N LEU A 187 -11.52 -7.40 -2.04
CA LEU A 187 -11.83 -8.77 -2.41
C LEU A 187 -10.88 -9.72 -1.68
N GLY A 188 -9.59 -9.38 -1.58
CA GLY A 188 -8.60 -10.12 -0.79
C GLY A 188 -9.02 -10.34 0.67
N ARG A 189 -9.65 -9.32 1.30
CA ARG A 189 -10.28 -9.45 2.62
C ARG A 189 -11.44 -10.48 2.60
N GLN A 190 -12.37 -10.36 1.66
CA GLN A 190 -13.53 -11.27 1.57
C GLN A 190 -13.08 -12.72 1.35
N LEU A 191 -12.07 -12.93 0.50
CA LEU A 191 -11.46 -14.23 0.26
C LEU A 191 -10.79 -14.79 1.52
N SER A 192 -10.08 -13.93 2.26
CA SER A 192 -9.47 -14.28 3.52
C SER A 192 -10.48 -14.79 4.54
N ASP A 193 -11.64 -14.12 4.64
CA ASP A 193 -12.71 -14.52 5.54
C ASP A 193 -13.40 -15.81 5.07
N ARG A 194 -13.75 -15.90 3.78
CA ARG A 194 -14.46 -17.04 3.20
C ARG A 194 -13.66 -18.34 3.27
N PHE A 195 -12.39 -18.30 2.87
CA PHE A 195 -11.52 -19.49 2.83
C PHE A 195 -10.67 -19.65 4.09
N LYS A 196 -10.89 -18.81 5.12
CA LYS A 196 -10.15 -18.81 6.39
C LYS A 196 -8.63 -18.77 6.17
N LEU A 197 -8.18 -17.95 5.24
CA LEU A 197 -6.79 -17.93 4.79
C LEU A 197 -5.81 -17.48 5.88
N ARG A 198 -6.33 -16.89 6.97
CA ARG A 198 -5.52 -16.39 8.08
C ARG A 198 -5.43 -17.35 9.26
N ASP A 199 -6.03 -18.54 9.19
CA ASP A 199 -5.90 -19.55 10.24
C ASP A 199 -4.42 -19.92 10.43
N GLY A 200 -3.91 -19.69 11.63
CA GLY A 200 -2.49 -19.95 11.98
C GLY A 200 -1.50 -18.85 11.55
N ALA A 201 -1.96 -17.75 10.95
CA ALA A 201 -1.13 -16.58 10.66
C ALA A 201 -1.29 -15.52 11.75
N ASP A 202 -0.23 -14.76 12.01
CA ASP A 202 -0.32 -13.58 12.89
C ASP A 202 -1.27 -12.53 12.27
N PRO A 203 -1.89 -11.64 13.07
CA PRO A 203 -2.55 -10.44 12.56
C PRO A 203 -1.65 -9.69 11.57
N GLN A 204 -2.22 -9.25 10.45
CA GLN A 204 -1.51 -8.32 9.57
C GLN A 204 -1.52 -6.96 10.25
N VAL A 205 -0.33 -6.36 10.34
CA VAL A 205 -0.16 -4.99 10.83
C VAL A 205 0.25 -4.11 9.67
N TYR A 206 -0.10 -2.83 9.78
CA TYR A 206 -0.04 -1.88 8.70
C TYR A 206 0.61 -0.57 9.18
N GLY A 207 1.02 0.24 8.22
CA GLY A 207 1.28 1.66 8.41
C GLY A 207 0.50 2.48 7.40
N ILE A 208 0.27 3.75 7.68
CA ILE A 208 -0.19 4.72 6.70
C ILE A 208 1.01 5.56 6.25
N GLY A 209 1.34 5.48 4.96
CA GLY A 209 2.32 6.34 4.32
C GLY A 209 1.64 7.54 3.69
N ILE A 210 2.13 8.73 4.00
CA ILE A 210 1.72 9.99 3.38
C ILE A 210 2.92 10.55 2.63
N LYS A 211 2.73 10.96 1.38
CA LYS A 211 3.79 11.40 0.48
C LYS A 211 3.41 12.72 -0.17
N GLU A 212 4.39 13.59 -0.33
CA GLU A 212 4.34 14.76 -1.21
C GLU A 212 5.52 14.73 -2.19
N LEU A 213 5.29 15.25 -3.40
CA LEU A 213 6.34 15.56 -4.37
C LEU A 213 6.59 17.07 -4.35
N TRP A 214 7.86 17.47 -4.33
CA TRP A 214 8.26 18.87 -4.25
C TRP A 214 9.30 19.20 -5.31
N GLU A 215 9.14 20.33 -5.98
CA GLU A 215 10.22 21.00 -6.70
C GLU A 215 11.00 21.88 -5.72
N ILE A 216 12.32 21.71 -5.67
CA ILE A 216 13.19 22.45 -4.75
C ILE A 216 14.22 23.28 -5.49
N ASP A 217 14.88 24.17 -4.77
CA ASP A 217 16.04 24.92 -5.28
C ASP A 217 17.10 23.96 -5.84
N PRO A 218 17.49 24.07 -7.13
CA PRO A 218 18.52 23.24 -7.74
C PRO A 218 19.84 23.23 -6.96
N ALA A 219 20.19 24.32 -6.26
CA ALA A 219 21.42 24.39 -5.46
C ALA A 219 21.40 23.46 -4.22
N LYS A 220 20.20 23.06 -3.77
CA LYS A 220 20.00 22.15 -2.64
C LYS A 220 19.78 20.70 -3.09
N HIS A 221 19.57 20.49 -4.39
CA HIS A 221 19.22 19.21 -4.96
C HIS A 221 20.44 18.31 -5.17
N LYS A 222 20.34 17.04 -4.74
CA LYS A 222 21.41 16.03 -4.82
C LYS A 222 20.84 14.70 -5.32
N PRO A 223 20.75 14.48 -6.64
CA PRO A 223 20.16 13.26 -7.21
C PRO A 223 20.74 12.00 -6.56
N GLY A 224 19.89 11.06 -6.16
CA GLY A 224 20.32 9.81 -5.53
C GLY A 224 20.59 9.89 -4.03
N LEU A 225 20.42 11.06 -3.39
CA LEU A 225 20.44 11.17 -1.93
C LEU A 225 19.15 10.60 -1.32
N VAL A 226 19.33 9.66 -0.40
CA VAL A 226 18.28 8.96 0.34
C VAL A 226 18.41 9.28 1.83
N ILE A 227 17.38 9.91 2.41
CA ILE A 227 17.34 10.24 3.83
C ILE A 227 16.17 9.51 4.48
N HIS A 228 16.45 8.80 5.57
CA HIS A 228 15.45 8.23 6.47
C HIS A 228 15.58 8.85 7.85
N THR A 229 14.46 9.07 8.53
CA THR A 229 14.49 9.53 9.91
C THR A 229 13.57 8.75 10.84
N ALA A 230 13.95 8.70 12.12
CA ALA A 230 13.17 8.14 13.22
C ALA A 230 13.16 9.09 14.42
N GLY A 231 12.19 8.94 15.32
CA GLY A 231 12.01 9.82 16.48
C GLY A 231 11.01 10.94 16.20
N TRP A 232 11.38 12.18 16.52
CA TRP A 232 10.49 13.33 16.39
C TRP A 232 9.87 13.45 14.98
N PRO A 233 8.56 13.76 14.85
CA PRO A 233 7.65 14.28 15.88
C PRO A 233 6.90 13.23 16.72
N LEU A 234 7.08 11.95 16.43
CA LEU A 234 6.43 10.88 17.17
C LEU A 234 7.03 10.71 18.58
N ASP A 235 6.20 10.24 19.51
CA ASP A 235 6.69 9.75 20.79
C ASP A 235 7.48 8.44 20.63
N THR A 236 8.12 7.98 21.70
CA THR A 236 8.98 6.80 21.65
C THR A 236 8.20 5.48 21.60
N GLN A 237 6.88 5.50 21.81
CA GLN A 237 6.04 4.30 21.80
C GLN A 237 5.32 4.11 20.45
N THR A 238 5.21 5.17 19.67
CA THR A 238 4.55 5.17 18.37
C THR A 238 5.56 4.79 17.30
N TYR A 239 5.30 3.67 16.61
CA TYR A 239 6.09 3.30 15.45
C TYR A 239 5.84 4.26 14.30
N GLY A 240 6.92 4.77 13.72
CA GLY A 240 6.89 5.50 12.47
C GLY A 240 8.25 6.06 12.13
N GLY A 241 8.29 6.77 11.02
CA GLY A 241 9.50 7.37 10.49
C GLY A 241 9.22 8.10 9.20
N SER A 242 10.26 8.66 8.61
CA SER A 242 10.14 9.45 7.41
C SER A 242 11.06 8.96 6.30
N PHE A 243 10.80 9.48 5.11
CA PHE A 243 11.74 9.43 4.01
C PHE A 243 11.81 10.77 3.28
N LEU A 244 12.97 11.10 2.74
CA LEU A 244 13.19 12.18 1.79
C LEU A 244 14.21 11.71 0.75
N TYR A 245 13.78 11.56 -0.50
CA TYR A 245 14.63 11.07 -1.59
C TYR A 245 14.69 12.11 -2.71
N HIS A 246 15.89 12.34 -3.22
CA HIS A 246 16.15 13.20 -4.36
C HIS A 246 16.06 12.40 -5.66
N ILE A 247 15.11 12.77 -6.51
CA ILE A 247 14.87 12.13 -7.82
C ILE A 247 15.42 13.02 -8.95
N ASP A 248 14.95 12.89 -10.18
CA ASP A 248 15.31 13.74 -11.29
C ASP A 248 14.57 15.10 -11.23
N ASN A 249 14.86 15.98 -12.18
CA ASN A 249 14.12 17.24 -12.39
C ASN A 249 14.07 18.19 -11.19
N ASN A 250 15.10 18.18 -10.34
CA ASN A 250 15.17 18.98 -9.10
C ASN A 250 14.01 18.72 -8.14
N GLN A 251 13.48 17.49 -8.16
CA GLN A 251 12.38 17.08 -7.31
C GLN A 251 12.85 16.26 -6.11
N VAL A 252 12.13 16.39 -5.00
CA VAL A 252 12.25 15.49 -3.85
C VAL A 252 10.91 14.87 -3.53
N MET A 253 10.95 13.58 -3.23
CA MET A 253 9.84 12.84 -2.65
C MET A 253 10.02 12.85 -1.14
N VAL A 254 9.10 13.49 -0.41
CA VAL A 254 9.12 13.52 1.04
C VAL A 254 7.88 12.84 1.58
N GLY A 255 8.03 12.02 2.61
CA GLY A 255 6.89 11.34 3.21
C GLY A 255 7.13 10.87 4.62
N PHE A 256 6.05 10.42 5.22
CA PHE A 256 6.01 10.00 6.61
C PHE A 256 5.11 8.78 6.76
N VAL A 257 5.57 7.82 7.55
CA VAL A 257 4.87 6.58 7.84
C VAL A 257 4.54 6.55 9.32
N VAL A 258 3.28 6.31 9.64
CA VAL A 258 2.84 6.01 11.00
C VAL A 258 2.27 4.60 11.03
N GLY A 259 2.77 3.75 11.93
CA GLY A 259 2.22 2.42 12.16
C GLY A 259 0.81 2.52 12.70
N LEU A 260 -0.14 1.81 12.09
CA LEU A 260 -1.54 1.90 12.48
C LEU A 260 -1.80 1.28 13.85
N GLY A 261 -0.87 0.54 14.45
CA GLY A 261 -0.95 0.12 15.86
C GLY A 261 -0.72 1.22 16.91
N TYR A 262 -0.76 2.51 16.56
CA TYR A 262 -0.68 3.60 17.54
C TYR A 262 -1.89 3.60 18.49
N SER A 263 -1.69 4.09 19.71
CA SER A 263 -2.68 3.96 20.79
C SER A 263 -3.43 5.24 21.15
N ASN A 264 -2.86 6.42 20.90
CA ASN A 264 -3.52 7.70 21.21
C ASN A 264 -4.53 8.06 20.10
N PRO A 265 -5.84 8.14 20.40
CA PRO A 265 -6.86 8.44 19.38
C PRO A 265 -6.83 9.90 18.88
N TYR A 266 -6.08 10.78 19.54
CA TYR A 266 -5.85 12.16 19.10
C TYR A 266 -4.70 12.30 18.10
N LEU A 267 -3.94 11.23 17.85
CA LEU A 267 -2.87 11.24 16.85
C LEU A 267 -3.46 11.36 15.45
N SER A 268 -2.93 12.30 14.66
CA SER A 268 -3.23 12.41 13.23
C SER A 268 -1.95 12.19 12.43
N PRO A 269 -1.86 11.10 11.65
CA PRO A 269 -0.70 10.85 10.80
C PRO A 269 -0.42 11.97 9.80
N PHE A 270 -1.49 12.63 9.30
CA PHE A 270 -1.37 13.80 8.43
C PHE A 270 -0.70 14.97 9.15
N GLU A 271 -1.17 15.32 10.34
CA GLU A 271 -0.61 16.46 11.07
C GLU A 271 0.83 16.19 11.55
N GLU A 272 1.15 14.94 11.92
CA GLU A 272 2.54 14.55 12.24
C GLU A 272 3.46 14.70 11.03
N PHE A 273 2.99 14.33 9.83
CA PHE A 273 3.76 14.57 8.60
C PHE A 273 3.95 16.07 8.33
N GLN A 274 2.91 16.89 8.44
CA GLN A 274 3.03 18.34 8.26
C GLN A 274 4.02 18.91 9.28
N ARG A 275 3.92 18.52 10.55
CA ARG A 275 4.84 18.92 11.62
C ARG A 275 6.27 18.47 11.34
N TYR A 276 6.50 17.25 10.88
CA TYR A 276 7.81 16.72 10.53
C TYR A 276 8.58 17.62 9.56
N LYS A 277 7.92 18.16 8.53
CA LYS A 277 8.54 19.04 7.53
C LYS A 277 9.14 20.32 8.14
N THR A 278 8.69 20.73 9.33
CA THR A 278 9.21 21.91 10.04
C THR A 278 10.57 21.68 10.70
N HIS A 279 11.03 20.44 10.83
CA HIS A 279 12.34 20.13 11.43
C HIS A 279 13.48 20.77 10.61
N PRO A 280 14.51 21.37 11.24
CA PRO A 280 15.58 22.08 10.52
C PRO A 280 16.26 21.28 9.40
N GLU A 281 16.58 20.00 9.66
CA GLU A 281 17.20 19.08 8.68
C GLU A 281 16.32 18.78 7.45
N ILE A 282 15.02 19.05 7.53
CA ILE A 282 14.06 18.77 6.47
C ILE A 282 13.61 20.06 5.80
N ARG A 283 13.24 21.06 6.61
CA ARG A 283 12.90 22.41 6.17
C ARG A 283 13.96 22.98 5.24
N MET A 284 15.25 22.74 5.52
CA MET A 284 16.33 23.28 4.70
C MET A 284 16.19 22.93 3.20
N PHE A 285 15.66 21.75 2.86
CA PHE A 285 15.45 21.33 1.47
C PHE A 285 14.18 21.93 0.86
N LEU A 286 13.09 22.00 1.64
CA LEU A 286 11.75 22.36 1.15
C LEU A 286 11.49 23.87 1.15
N GLU A 287 12.22 24.64 1.97
CA GLU A 287 12.03 26.08 2.09
C GLU A 287 12.36 26.80 0.78
N GLY A 288 11.37 27.56 0.28
CA GLY A 288 11.38 28.20 -1.03
C GLY A 288 10.94 27.30 -2.19
N GLY A 289 10.71 26.01 -1.93
CA GLY A 289 10.23 25.05 -2.92
C GLY A 289 8.71 25.12 -3.16
N LYS A 290 8.26 24.33 -4.13
CA LYS A 290 6.85 24.21 -4.53
C LYS A 290 6.39 22.77 -4.36
N ARG A 291 5.33 22.59 -3.57
CA ARG A 291 4.63 21.30 -3.48
C ARG A 291 3.84 21.04 -4.78
N VAL A 292 4.09 19.89 -5.41
CA VAL A 292 3.54 19.51 -6.72
C VAL A 292 2.38 18.53 -6.59
N SER A 293 2.52 17.53 -5.74
CA SER A 293 1.51 16.48 -5.58
C SER A 293 1.47 15.95 -4.15
N TYR A 294 0.37 15.31 -3.78
CA TYR A 294 0.12 14.70 -2.48
C TYR A 294 -0.60 13.37 -2.68
N GLY A 295 -0.35 12.42 -1.79
CA GLY A 295 -1.19 11.24 -1.67
C GLY A 295 -0.91 10.46 -0.39
N ALA A 296 -1.73 9.43 -0.17
CA ALA A 296 -1.56 8.52 0.94
C ALA A 296 -1.94 7.08 0.57
N ARG A 297 -1.24 6.11 1.19
CA ARG A 297 -1.50 4.68 0.99
C ARG A 297 -1.13 3.89 2.24
N ALA A 298 -1.98 2.97 2.65
CA ALA A 298 -1.61 1.99 3.65
C ALA A 298 -0.58 1.01 3.09
N ILE A 299 0.35 0.58 3.92
CA ILE A 299 1.38 -0.42 3.60
C ILE A 299 1.27 -1.56 4.61
N THR A 300 1.51 -2.79 4.16
CA THR A 300 1.65 -3.93 5.06
C THR A 300 2.98 -3.86 5.80
N ALA A 301 3.03 -4.39 7.00
CA ALA A 301 4.23 -4.34 7.84
C ALA A 301 4.43 -5.59 8.71
N GLY A 302 3.51 -6.56 8.72
CA GLY A 302 3.61 -7.76 9.54
C GLY A 302 4.65 -8.77 9.06
N GLY A 303 5.04 -8.69 7.79
CA GLY A 303 6.09 -9.53 7.22
C GLY A 303 5.72 -11.01 7.17
N LEU A 304 6.73 -11.88 7.23
CA LEU A 304 6.59 -13.32 6.96
C LEU A 304 5.49 -14.00 7.79
N LEU A 305 5.37 -13.66 9.07
CA LEU A 305 4.47 -14.34 10.02
C LEU A 305 3.00 -13.95 9.83
N SER A 306 2.76 -12.80 9.21
CA SER A 306 1.42 -12.30 8.92
C SER A 306 0.93 -12.70 7.52
N LEU A 307 1.74 -13.42 6.73
CA LEU A 307 1.33 -13.93 5.43
C LEU A 307 0.21 -14.97 5.62
N PRO A 308 -0.92 -14.82 4.90
CA PRO A 308 -1.98 -15.81 4.92
C PRO A 308 -1.56 -17.05 4.11
N LYS A 309 -2.42 -18.08 4.13
CA LYS A 309 -2.44 -19.08 3.07
C LYS A 309 -2.62 -18.37 1.73
N LEU A 310 -1.65 -18.56 0.83
CA LEU A 310 -1.52 -17.75 -0.39
C LEU A 310 -2.42 -18.22 -1.54
N ALA A 311 -2.76 -19.51 -1.57
CA ALA A 311 -3.54 -20.13 -2.64
C ALA A 311 -4.82 -20.76 -2.06
N PHE A 312 -5.85 -20.79 -2.89
CA PHE A 312 -7.17 -21.36 -2.60
C PHE A 312 -7.79 -21.89 -3.90
N PRO A 313 -8.88 -22.67 -3.86
CA PRO A 313 -9.52 -23.17 -5.06
C PRO A 313 -9.90 -22.05 -6.03
N GLY A 314 -9.25 -22.03 -7.20
CA GLY A 314 -9.50 -21.08 -8.29
C GLY A 314 -8.73 -19.76 -8.20
N GLY A 315 -7.83 -19.58 -7.23
CA GLY A 315 -7.04 -18.34 -7.17
C GLY A 315 -5.93 -18.27 -6.13
N ALA A 316 -5.29 -17.10 -6.09
CA ALA A 316 -4.22 -16.80 -5.14
C ALA A 316 -4.13 -15.31 -4.79
N LEU A 317 -3.63 -15.00 -3.58
CA LEU A 317 -3.24 -13.66 -3.16
C LEU A 317 -1.76 -13.40 -3.52
N VAL A 318 -1.48 -12.24 -4.10
CA VAL A 318 -0.15 -11.90 -4.64
C VAL A 318 0.28 -10.50 -4.22
N GLY A 319 1.59 -10.29 -4.02
CA GLY A 319 2.14 -9.00 -3.59
C GLY A 319 1.59 -8.52 -2.24
N ASP A 320 1.30 -7.23 -2.14
CA ASP A 320 0.84 -6.64 -0.87
C ASP A 320 -0.60 -6.98 -0.49
N ASP A 321 -1.35 -7.64 -1.39
CA ASP A 321 -2.66 -8.20 -1.05
C ASP A 321 -2.50 -9.39 -0.07
N ALA A 322 -1.46 -10.21 -0.27
CA ALA A 322 -1.00 -11.17 0.73
C ALA A 322 -0.17 -10.52 1.84
N GLY A 323 0.63 -9.50 1.50
CA GLY A 323 1.43 -8.71 2.43
C GLY A 323 2.93 -9.03 2.44
N PHE A 324 3.52 -9.18 1.25
CA PHE A 324 4.94 -9.52 1.07
C PHE A 324 5.93 -8.36 1.30
N LEU A 325 5.48 -7.16 1.65
CA LEU A 325 6.36 -6.02 1.93
C LEU A 325 7.40 -6.35 3.01
N ASN A 326 8.67 -6.06 2.72
CA ASN A 326 9.73 -6.12 3.72
C ASN A 326 9.80 -4.79 4.50
N ALA A 327 9.16 -4.77 5.67
CA ALA A 327 9.09 -3.59 6.53
C ALA A 327 10.46 -3.09 6.99
N SER A 328 11.44 -4.00 7.14
CA SER A 328 12.79 -3.64 7.60
C SER A 328 13.58 -2.88 6.53
N ARG A 329 13.29 -3.10 5.25
CA ARG A 329 13.91 -2.40 4.12
C ARG A 329 13.07 -1.23 3.60
N ILE A 330 11.81 -1.13 4.04
CA ILE A 330 10.78 -0.23 3.49
C ILE A 330 10.62 -0.46 1.98
N LYS A 331 10.62 -1.72 1.56
CA LYS A 331 10.56 -2.13 0.15
C LYS A 331 9.56 -3.26 -0.04
N GLY A 332 8.65 -3.08 -1.00
CA GLY A 332 7.69 -4.09 -1.41
C GLY A 332 7.63 -4.32 -2.92
N SER A 333 8.19 -3.44 -3.75
CA SER A 333 8.08 -3.55 -5.21
C SER A 333 8.80 -4.78 -5.77
N HIS A 334 10.01 -5.08 -5.29
CA HIS A 334 10.76 -6.28 -5.68
C HIS A 334 10.05 -7.56 -5.22
N ALA A 335 9.49 -7.55 -4.01
CA ALA A 335 8.70 -8.65 -3.47
C ALA A 335 7.40 -8.88 -4.27
N ALA A 336 6.72 -7.79 -4.65
CA ALA A 336 5.53 -7.82 -5.49
C ALA A 336 5.82 -8.41 -6.88
N ILE A 337 6.87 -7.95 -7.56
CA ILE A 337 7.30 -8.49 -8.86
C ILE A 337 7.62 -9.97 -8.73
N LYS A 338 8.44 -10.35 -7.74
CA LYS A 338 8.85 -11.75 -7.56
C LYS A 338 7.66 -12.66 -7.30
N THR A 339 6.74 -12.27 -6.43
CA THR A 339 5.55 -13.09 -6.13
C THR A 339 4.59 -13.15 -7.31
N GLY A 340 4.48 -12.08 -8.10
CA GLY A 340 3.79 -12.09 -9.40
C GLY A 340 4.33 -13.17 -10.33
N MET A 341 5.66 -13.24 -10.48
CA MET A 341 6.31 -14.26 -11.30
C MET A 341 6.04 -15.69 -10.80
N LEU A 342 6.16 -15.91 -9.49
CA LEU A 342 5.95 -17.23 -8.89
C LEU A 342 4.50 -17.71 -9.04
N ALA A 343 3.53 -16.81 -8.82
CA ALA A 343 2.11 -17.12 -9.01
C ALA A 343 1.77 -17.37 -10.49
N ALA A 344 2.36 -16.60 -11.40
CA ALA A 344 2.22 -16.80 -12.84
C ALA A 344 2.78 -18.14 -13.31
N ASP A 345 3.98 -18.52 -12.86
CA ASP A 345 4.57 -19.82 -13.20
C ASP A 345 3.67 -20.98 -12.74
N ALA A 346 3.13 -20.90 -11.51
CA ALA A 346 2.22 -21.90 -10.97
C ALA A 346 0.89 -21.97 -11.74
N ALA A 347 0.29 -20.83 -12.06
CA ALA A 347 -0.96 -20.76 -12.82
C ALA A 347 -0.77 -21.26 -14.26
N PHE A 348 0.32 -20.88 -14.92
CA PHE A 348 0.67 -21.35 -16.26
C PHE A 348 0.78 -22.87 -16.31
N ASP A 349 1.57 -23.46 -15.40
CA ASP A 349 1.77 -24.91 -15.37
C ASP A 349 0.47 -25.67 -15.08
N ALA A 350 -0.41 -25.11 -14.24
CA ALA A 350 -1.72 -25.69 -13.98
C ALA A 350 -2.64 -25.65 -15.21
N VAL A 351 -2.72 -24.49 -15.89
CA VAL A 351 -3.52 -24.34 -17.13
C VAL A 351 -3.03 -25.28 -18.22
N GLN A 352 -1.71 -25.40 -18.41
CA GLN A 352 -1.11 -26.30 -19.41
C GLN A 352 -1.33 -27.79 -19.08
N ALA A 353 -1.47 -28.12 -17.79
CA ALA A 353 -1.86 -29.46 -17.34
C ALA A 353 -3.38 -29.73 -17.47
N GLY A 354 -4.16 -28.79 -18.02
CA GLY A 354 -5.61 -28.89 -18.15
C GLY A 354 -6.37 -28.68 -16.83
N ARG A 355 -5.69 -28.20 -15.78
CA ARG A 355 -6.30 -27.92 -14.48
C ARG A 355 -7.02 -26.56 -14.51
N HIS A 356 -8.02 -26.42 -13.65
CA HIS A 356 -8.83 -25.23 -13.46
C HIS A 356 -9.49 -25.28 -12.07
N SER A 357 -9.80 -24.12 -11.49
CA SER A 357 -10.60 -23.96 -10.26
C SER A 357 -10.08 -24.66 -8.99
N ASP A 358 -8.97 -25.39 -9.05
CA ASP A 358 -8.34 -26.04 -7.91
C ASP A 358 -7.25 -25.16 -7.27
N GLU A 359 -6.53 -25.68 -6.28
CA GLU A 359 -5.53 -24.89 -5.55
C GLU A 359 -4.16 -24.89 -6.25
N LEU A 360 -3.56 -23.70 -6.40
CA LEU A 360 -2.22 -23.50 -6.95
C LEU A 360 -1.11 -23.78 -5.92
N SER A 361 -1.01 -25.02 -5.42
CA SER A 361 -0.05 -25.41 -4.37
C SER A 361 1.43 -25.20 -4.74
N ALA A 362 1.77 -25.17 -6.04
CA ALA A 362 3.13 -24.89 -6.50
C ALA A 362 3.60 -23.47 -6.16
N TYR A 363 2.69 -22.49 -6.08
CA TYR A 363 3.06 -21.11 -5.75
C TYR A 363 3.61 -20.98 -4.31
N PRO A 364 2.89 -21.40 -3.25
CA PRO A 364 3.45 -21.41 -1.90
C PRO A 364 4.78 -22.16 -1.75
N GLU A 365 4.95 -23.32 -2.41
CA GLU A 365 6.19 -24.10 -2.32
C GLU A 365 7.37 -23.42 -3.02
N SER A 366 7.13 -22.81 -4.18
CA SER A 366 8.14 -22.01 -4.88
C SER A 366 8.54 -20.76 -4.08
N PHE A 367 7.60 -20.14 -3.36
CA PHE A 367 7.92 -19.04 -2.45
C PHE A 367 8.86 -19.48 -1.33
N LYS A 368 8.57 -20.59 -0.63
CA LYS A 368 9.40 -21.10 0.48
C LYS A 368 10.87 -21.34 0.11
N THR A 369 11.12 -21.70 -1.13
CA THR A 369 12.47 -21.97 -1.66
C THR A 369 13.12 -20.76 -2.35
N SER A 370 12.40 -19.64 -2.47
CA SER A 370 12.89 -18.43 -3.12
C SER A 370 13.84 -17.60 -2.24
N TRP A 371 14.61 -16.72 -2.87
CA TRP A 371 15.40 -15.71 -2.16
C TRP A 371 14.51 -14.76 -1.34
N LEU A 372 13.26 -14.52 -1.76
CA LEU A 372 12.35 -13.62 -1.06
C LEU A 372 11.93 -14.20 0.30
N HIS A 373 11.66 -15.50 0.39
CA HIS A 373 11.39 -16.13 1.68
C HIS A 373 12.60 -16.00 2.61
N THR A 374 13.82 -16.20 2.10
CA THR A 374 15.05 -16.00 2.88
C THR A 374 15.17 -14.56 3.39
N GLU A 375 14.87 -13.57 2.55
CA GLU A 375 14.87 -12.15 2.91
C GLU A 375 13.85 -11.85 4.02
N LEU A 376 12.60 -12.29 3.84
CA LEU A 376 11.53 -12.05 4.82
C LEU A 376 11.76 -12.81 6.13
N TYR A 377 12.35 -14.01 6.07
CA TYR A 377 12.73 -14.77 7.25
C TYR A 377 13.79 -14.07 8.08
N ARG A 378 14.81 -13.47 7.45
CA ARG A 378 15.82 -12.66 8.17
C ARG A 378 15.22 -11.42 8.83
N ALA A 379 14.18 -10.84 8.25
CA ALA A 379 13.50 -9.66 8.76
C ALA A 379 12.31 -9.96 9.70
N ARG A 380 11.99 -11.23 9.96
CA ARG A 380 10.70 -11.68 10.52
C ARG A 380 10.30 -11.11 11.89
N ASN A 381 11.25 -10.62 12.69
CA ASN A 381 11.00 -10.05 14.01
C ASN A 381 11.06 -8.51 14.03
N PHE A 382 11.37 -7.86 12.90
CA PHE A 382 11.62 -6.42 12.85
C PHE A 382 10.43 -5.62 13.41
N LYS A 383 9.23 -5.89 12.90
CA LYS A 383 8.04 -5.11 13.29
C LYS A 383 7.59 -5.42 14.72
N GLN A 384 7.81 -6.64 15.19
CA GLN A 384 7.52 -7.13 16.54
C GLN A 384 8.44 -6.51 17.59
N TRP A 385 9.69 -6.22 17.23
CA TRP A 385 10.57 -5.43 18.09
C TRP A 385 10.20 -3.95 18.07
N MET A 386 9.95 -3.42 16.88
CA MET A 386 9.61 -2.00 16.72
C MET A 386 8.25 -1.61 17.33
N SER A 387 7.35 -2.57 17.57
CA SER A 387 6.12 -2.35 18.35
C SER A 387 6.35 -2.20 19.86
N LYS A 388 7.54 -2.56 20.37
CA LYS A 388 7.91 -2.39 21.80
C LYS A 388 8.52 -1.02 22.11
N GLY A 389 8.42 -0.08 21.17
CA GLY A 389 8.95 1.27 21.27
C GLY A 389 10.32 1.46 20.61
N LEU A 390 10.67 2.71 20.33
CA LEU A 390 11.81 3.12 19.51
C LEU A 390 13.14 2.59 20.05
N TYR A 391 13.42 2.73 21.35
CA TYR A 391 14.73 2.39 21.90
C TYR A 391 14.95 0.87 21.97
N LEU A 392 14.00 0.13 22.56
CA LEU A 392 14.09 -1.33 22.64
C LEU A 392 14.04 -1.96 21.26
N GLY A 393 13.15 -1.46 20.39
CA GLY A 393 13.05 -1.89 19.00
C GLY A 393 14.36 -1.71 18.24
N THR A 394 14.94 -0.51 18.28
CA THR A 394 16.22 -0.21 17.61
C THR A 394 17.36 -1.08 18.14
N LEU A 395 17.46 -1.26 19.46
CA LEU A 395 18.49 -2.09 20.08
C LEU A 395 18.39 -3.55 19.60
N MET A 396 17.19 -4.13 19.67
CA MET A 396 16.99 -5.54 19.32
C MET A 396 17.11 -5.78 17.81
N VAL A 397 16.62 -4.87 16.97
CA VAL A 397 16.87 -4.92 15.51
C VAL A 397 18.36 -4.83 15.22
N GLY A 398 19.10 -3.97 15.91
CA GLY A 398 20.55 -3.90 15.80
C GLY A 398 21.22 -5.23 16.16
N ILE A 399 20.82 -5.87 17.26
CA ILE A 399 21.34 -7.18 17.67
C ILE A 399 21.03 -8.24 16.60
N GLU A 400 19.77 -8.37 16.17
CA GLU A 400 19.38 -9.41 15.22
C GLU A 400 19.98 -9.22 13.83
N GLN A 401 19.94 -8.00 13.29
CA GLN A 401 20.39 -7.73 11.93
C GLN A 401 21.90 -7.58 11.83
N LYS A 402 22.54 -6.91 12.80
CA LYS A 402 23.98 -6.62 12.75
C LYS A 402 24.83 -7.70 13.41
N LEU A 403 24.47 -8.15 14.61
CA LEU A 403 25.29 -9.12 15.36
C LEU A 403 25.00 -10.56 14.91
N LEU A 404 23.74 -10.89 14.68
CA LEU A 404 23.31 -12.25 14.30
C LEU A 404 23.10 -12.43 12.79
N GLY A 405 23.21 -11.36 11.99
CA GLY A 405 23.05 -11.42 10.53
C GLY A 405 21.67 -11.92 10.07
N GLY A 406 20.62 -11.72 10.87
CA GLY A 406 19.27 -12.23 10.61
C GLY A 406 19.06 -13.71 10.95
N ASN A 407 20.04 -14.38 11.57
CA ASN A 407 20.00 -15.81 11.94
C ASN A 407 19.71 -16.00 13.44
N MET A 408 18.78 -15.24 14.00
CA MET A 408 18.34 -15.41 15.38
C MET A 408 17.58 -16.73 15.59
N PRO A 409 17.77 -17.44 16.71
CA PRO A 409 17.13 -18.74 16.97
C PRO A 409 15.69 -18.63 17.52
N TRP A 410 15.11 -17.43 17.55
CA TRP A 410 13.74 -17.19 18.03
C TRP A 410 12.88 -16.49 16.99
N THR A 411 11.57 -16.58 17.17
CA THR A 411 10.55 -15.92 16.36
C THR A 411 9.55 -15.25 17.30
N LEU A 412 9.28 -13.97 17.07
CA LEU A 412 8.31 -13.20 17.84
C LEU A 412 6.99 -13.12 17.08
N HIS A 413 5.88 -13.13 17.79
CA HIS A 413 4.55 -13.06 17.19
C HIS A 413 3.85 -11.75 17.51
N HIS A 414 3.11 -11.22 16.53
CA HIS A 414 2.10 -10.19 16.77
C HIS A 414 0.84 -10.85 17.35
N GLN A 415 0.24 -10.21 18.36
CA GLN A 415 -0.93 -10.75 19.08
C GLN A 415 -2.20 -9.92 18.88
N HIS A 416 -2.06 -8.71 18.36
CA HIS A 416 -3.15 -7.75 18.26
C HIS A 416 -3.22 -7.15 16.85
N TRP A 417 -4.44 -6.89 16.41
CA TRP A 417 -4.70 -6.12 15.19
C TRP A 417 -4.56 -4.63 15.45
N ASP A 418 -4.22 -3.85 14.43
CA ASP A 418 -4.02 -2.40 14.59
C ASP A 418 -5.26 -1.66 15.13
N HIS A 419 -6.46 -2.12 14.79
CA HIS A 419 -7.71 -1.52 15.28
C HIS A 419 -7.92 -1.72 16.78
N GLU A 420 -7.40 -2.80 17.37
CA GLU A 420 -7.54 -3.13 18.79
C GLU A 420 -6.65 -2.25 19.68
N MET A 421 -5.70 -1.52 19.10
CA MET A 421 -4.62 -0.86 19.85
C MET A 421 -5.00 0.53 20.39
N LEU A 422 -6.14 1.10 20.00
CA LEU A 422 -6.57 2.41 20.51
C LEU A 422 -6.99 2.32 21.97
N LYS A 423 -6.51 3.27 22.77
CA LYS A 423 -7.01 3.51 24.13
C LYS A 423 -8.21 4.45 24.09
N PRO A 424 -9.13 4.35 25.07
CA PRO A 424 -10.17 5.36 25.25
C PRO A 424 -9.56 6.77 25.37
N ALA A 425 -10.24 7.75 24.80
CA ALA A 425 -9.79 9.14 24.76
C ALA A 425 -9.55 9.72 26.16
N SER A 426 -10.34 9.30 27.16
CA SER A 426 -10.19 9.67 28.57
C SER A 426 -8.87 9.24 29.21
N GLN A 427 -8.14 8.29 28.59
CA GLN A 427 -6.84 7.80 29.06
C GLN A 427 -5.67 8.42 28.27
N CYS A 428 -5.94 9.34 27.35
CA CYS A 428 -4.96 9.92 26.44
C CYS A 428 -4.95 11.44 26.55
N THR A 429 -3.81 12.04 26.23
CA THR A 429 -3.69 13.49 26.14
C THR A 429 -3.91 13.94 24.70
N PRO A 430 -4.81 14.91 24.44
CA PRO A 430 -4.93 15.54 23.13
C PRO A 430 -3.60 16.10 22.65
N ILE A 431 -3.35 15.98 21.34
CA ILE A 431 -2.15 16.52 20.70
C ILE A 431 -2.51 17.83 20.01
N GLU A 432 -1.88 18.92 20.43
CA GLU A 432 -2.03 20.22 19.78
C GLU A 432 -1.10 20.30 18.57
N TYR A 433 -1.69 20.33 17.37
CA TYR A 433 -0.96 20.52 16.13
C TYR A 433 -0.94 22.00 15.72
N PRO A 434 0.21 22.54 15.28
CA PRO A 434 0.29 23.90 14.77
C PRO A 434 -0.60 24.09 13.54
N LYS A 435 -1.15 25.29 13.37
CA LYS A 435 -1.86 25.65 12.13
C LYS A 435 -0.89 25.63 10.93
N PRO A 436 -1.34 25.18 9.75
CA PRO A 436 -0.51 25.18 8.55
C PRO A 436 -0.13 26.61 8.15
N ASP A 437 1.09 26.80 7.63
CA ASP A 437 1.61 28.10 7.19
C ASP A 437 1.34 28.40 5.70
N GLY A 438 0.80 27.43 4.95
CA GLY A 438 0.50 27.53 3.53
C GLY A 438 1.72 27.55 2.63
N LYS A 439 2.93 27.30 3.17
CA LYS A 439 4.20 27.35 2.45
C LYS A 439 4.99 26.05 2.59
N LEU A 440 5.20 25.62 3.82
CA LEU A 440 5.85 24.36 4.18
C LEU A 440 4.83 23.33 4.65
N THR A 441 3.83 23.79 5.40
CA THR A 441 2.75 22.98 5.95
C THR A 441 1.41 23.42 5.40
N PHE A 442 0.52 22.46 5.15
CA PHE A 442 -0.74 22.67 4.44
C PHE A 442 -1.88 21.93 5.14
N ASP A 443 -3.10 22.41 4.93
CA ASP A 443 -4.31 21.73 5.37
C ASP A 443 -4.63 20.50 4.49
N ARG A 444 -5.55 19.65 4.97
CA ARG A 444 -5.93 18.42 4.27
C ARG A 444 -6.63 18.68 2.95
N LEU A 445 -7.52 19.68 2.85
CA LEU A 445 -8.31 19.91 1.65
C LEU A 445 -7.43 20.41 0.49
N SER A 446 -6.52 21.34 0.75
CA SER A 446 -5.54 21.77 -0.26
C SER A 446 -4.58 20.65 -0.67
N SER A 447 -4.34 19.68 0.22
CA SER A 447 -3.55 18.48 -0.09
C SER A 447 -4.33 17.49 -0.96
N VAL A 448 -5.60 17.24 -0.64
CA VAL A 448 -6.50 16.41 -1.46
C VAL A 448 -6.64 16.97 -2.88
N PHE A 449 -6.74 18.29 -3.03
CA PHE A 449 -6.81 18.93 -4.35
C PHE A 449 -5.65 18.52 -5.28
N ILE A 450 -4.40 18.54 -4.78
CA ILE A 450 -3.22 18.16 -5.59
C ILE A 450 -2.94 16.65 -5.64
N SER A 451 -3.86 15.83 -5.10
CA SER A 451 -3.90 14.38 -5.40
C SER A 451 -4.68 14.08 -6.69
N ASN A 452 -5.34 15.09 -7.27
CA ASN A 452 -6.27 14.97 -8.39
C ASN A 452 -7.32 13.88 -8.18
N THR A 453 -7.74 13.66 -6.93
CA THR A 453 -8.79 12.69 -6.62
C THR A 453 -10.14 13.21 -7.04
N ASN A 454 -10.91 12.38 -7.75
CA ASN A 454 -12.26 12.70 -8.15
C ASN A 454 -13.12 11.44 -8.25
N HIS A 455 -14.41 11.58 -8.01
CA HIS A 455 -15.41 10.51 -8.13
C HIS A 455 -16.66 11.11 -8.78
N GLU A 456 -17.47 10.30 -9.48
CA GLU A 456 -18.84 10.69 -9.84
C GLU A 456 -19.57 11.12 -8.56
N GLU A 457 -20.14 12.32 -8.55
CA GLU A 457 -20.77 12.87 -7.36
C GLU A 457 -22.03 12.09 -7.02
N ASN A 458 -22.83 11.71 -8.02
CA ASN A 458 -24.08 10.98 -7.83
C ASN A 458 -23.88 9.46 -7.80
N GLN A 459 -23.06 8.96 -6.87
CA GLN A 459 -22.90 7.52 -6.61
C GLN A 459 -23.00 7.20 -5.11
N PRO A 460 -23.37 5.96 -4.72
CA PRO A 460 -23.34 5.54 -3.32
C PRO A 460 -21.95 5.70 -2.70
N ALA A 461 -21.91 6.02 -1.41
CA ALA A 461 -20.64 6.09 -0.70
C ALA A 461 -19.99 4.70 -0.63
N HIS A 462 -18.82 4.56 -1.26
CA HIS A 462 -18.00 3.34 -1.23
C HIS A 462 -17.30 3.10 0.13
N LEU A 463 -17.54 3.99 1.10
CA LEU A 463 -17.15 3.86 2.50
C LEU A 463 -18.42 3.49 3.27
N THR A 464 -18.79 2.21 3.22
CA THR A 464 -20.02 1.74 3.85
C THR A 464 -19.80 1.54 5.35
N VAL A 465 -20.89 1.59 6.11
CA VAL A 465 -20.89 1.46 7.56
C VAL A 465 -21.88 0.34 7.91
N LYS A 466 -21.45 -0.67 8.67
CA LYS A 466 -22.32 -1.82 9.02
C LYS A 466 -23.46 -1.39 9.95
N ASP A 467 -23.17 -0.49 10.89
CA ASP A 467 -24.13 0.11 11.81
C ASP A 467 -23.90 1.63 11.89
N ALA A 468 -24.88 2.41 11.45
CA ALA A 468 -24.82 3.86 11.36
C ALA A 468 -24.75 4.58 12.72
N SER A 469 -25.08 3.90 13.83
CA SER A 469 -25.06 4.49 15.18
C SER A 469 -23.66 4.48 15.79
N ILE A 470 -22.85 3.47 15.49
CA ILE A 470 -21.54 3.20 16.11
C ILE A 470 -20.53 4.35 15.97
N PRO A 471 -20.45 5.09 14.84
CA PRO A 471 -19.54 6.22 14.74
C PRO A 471 -19.76 7.28 15.83
N VAL A 472 -21.01 7.49 16.24
CA VAL A 472 -21.35 8.46 17.28
C VAL A 472 -21.30 7.81 18.67
N THR A 473 -22.02 6.70 18.84
CA THR A 473 -22.22 6.06 20.16
C THR A 473 -20.98 5.38 20.71
N VAL A 474 -20.04 4.99 19.86
CA VAL A 474 -18.78 4.34 20.28
C VAL A 474 -17.57 5.16 19.87
N ASN A 475 -17.39 5.44 18.57
CA ASN A 475 -16.15 6.05 18.09
C ASN A 475 -15.97 7.48 18.62
N LEU A 476 -16.99 8.34 18.47
CA LEU A 476 -16.96 9.70 19.00
C LEU A 476 -16.94 9.69 20.53
N GLN A 477 -17.87 8.96 21.16
CA GLN A 477 -18.02 8.96 22.61
C GLN A 477 -16.81 8.39 23.38
N THR A 478 -16.24 7.27 22.92
CA THR A 478 -15.17 6.55 23.63
C THR A 478 -13.78 6.92 23.14
N TYR A 479 -13.63 7.12 21.83
CA TYR A 479 -12.34 7.35 21.16
C TYR A 479 -12.21 8.75 20.58
N ALA A 480 -13.13 9.68 20.87
CA ALA A 480 -13.11 11.06 20.35
C ALA A 480 -13.06 11.15 18.81
N GLY A 481 -13.68 10.19 18.12
CA GLY A 481 -13.87 10.20 16.66
C GLY A 481 -12.56 10.11 15.88
N PRO A 482 -11.78 9.01 16.02
CA PRO A 482 -10.47 8.86 15.39
C PRO A 482 -10.53 8.91 13.85
N GLU A 483 -11.66 8.60 13.23
CA GLU A 483 -11.88 8.64 11.79
C GLU A 483 -11.67 10.04 11.17
N ALA A 484 -11.94 11.09 11.92
CA ALA A 484 -11.66 12.47 11.51
C ALA A 484 -10.17 12.84 11.54
N ARG A 485 -9.30 11.96 12.08
CA ARG A 485 -7.85 12.20 12.25
C ARG A 485 -6.97 11.21 11.52
N PHE A 486 -7.31 9.92 11.52
CA PHE A 486 -6.54 8.91 10.79
C PHE A 486 -6.74 9.00 9.28
N CYS A 487 -7.86 9.59 8.84
CA CYS A 487 -8.15 9.74 7.42
C CYS A 487 -7.26 10.84 6.84
N PRO A 488 -6.39 10.52 5.86
CA PRO A 488 -5.47 11.50 5.28
C PRO A 488 -6.16 12.47 4.32
N ALA A 489 -7.47 12.35 4.12
CA ALA A 489 -8.22 13.08 3.09
C ALA A 489 -9.47 13.82 3.61
N GLY A 490 -9.71 13.83 4.92
CA GLY A 490 -10.88 14.53 5.47
C GLY A 490 -12.22 13.99 4.97
N VAL A 491 -12.32 12.68 4.74
CA VAL A 491 -13.57 12.02 4.30
C VAL A 491 -14.61 12.01 5.44
N TYR A 492 -14.18 11.87 6.68
CA TYR A 492 -15.05 11.72 7.83
C TYR A 492 -15.07 12.99 8.66
N GLU A 493 -16.27 13.52 8.91
CA GLU A 493 -16.49 14.70 9.75
C GLU A 493 -17.68 14.47 10.67
N PHE A 494 -17.59 14.91 11.92
CA PHE A 494 -18.74 14.92 12.84
C PHE A 494 -19.38 16.30 12.79
N VAL A 495 -20.62 16.36 12.34
CA VAL A 495 -21.42 17.58 12.20
C VAL A 495 -22.62 17.54 13.14
N LYS A 496 -23.14 18.71 13.49
CA LYS A 496 -24.38 18.84 14.25
C LYS A 496 -25.60 18.78 13.31
N THR A 497 -26.64 18.05 13.71
CA THR A 497 -27.95 18.11 13.05
C THR A 497 -28.69 19.41 13.43
N GLU A 498 -29.84 19.67 12.80
CA GLU A 498 -30.72 20.78 13.20
C GLU A 498 -31.22 20.65 14.66
N GLU A 499 -31.21 19.42 15.20
CA GLU A 499 -31.59 19.09 16.57
C GLU A 499 -30.40 19.09 17.56
N ASP A 500 -29.22 19.59 17.14
CA ASP A 500 -27.95 19.64 17.91
C ASP A 500 -27.35 18.26 18.29
N GLU A 501 -27.77 17.21 17.61
CA GLU A 501 -27.22 15.86 17.75
C GLU A 501 -25.98 15.68 16.87
N ASP A 502 -24.99 14.91 17.34
CA ASP A 502 -23.80 14.59 16.55
C ASP A 502 -24.13 13.54 15.47
N ARG A 503 -23.69 13.78 14.24
CA ARG A 503 -23.82 12.85 13.12
C ARG A 503 -22.51 12.73 12.36
N LEU A 504 -22.16 11.52 11.92
CA LEU A 504 -21.07 11.31 10.97
C LEU A 504 -21.51 11.72 9.56
N GLN A 505 -20.77 12.63 8.94
CA GLN A 505 -20.83 12.95 7.52
C GLN A 505 -19.66 12.27 6.78
N ILE A 506 -19.99 11.57 5.69
CA ILE A 506 -19.02 10.89 4.83
C ILE A 506 -18.92 11.62 3.49
N ASN A 507 -17.82 12.35 3.31
CA ASN A 507 -17.44 13.05 2.09
C ASN A 507 -16.65 12.09 1.17
N ALA A 508 -17.34 11.07 0.64
CA ALA A 508 -16.73 9.97 -0.11
C ALA A 508 -15.91 10.41 -1.35
N GLN A 509 -16.27 11.55 -1.95
CA GLN A 509 -15.59 12.14 -3.11
C GLN A 509 -14.11 12.49 -2.84
N ASN A 510 -13.75 12.74 -1.58
CA ASN A 510 -12.37 13.07 -1.20
C ASN A 510 -11.47 11.83 -1.06
N CYS A 511 -12.03 10.62 -1.14
CA CYS A 511 -11.29 9.41 -0.78
C CYS A 511 -10.07 9.19 -1.69
N VAL A 512 -8.88 9.04 -1.11
CA VAL A 512 -7.64 8.73 -1.85
C VAL A 512 -7.35 7.21 -1.90
N HIS A 513 -8.35 6.40 -1.54
CA HIS A 513 -8.30 4.93 -1.55
C HIS A 513 -7.16 4.34 -0.72
N CYS A 514 -6.70 5.04 0.32
CA CYS A 514 -5.56 4.60 1.13
C CYS A 514 -5.82 3.31 1.95
N LYS A 515 -7.09 2.95 2.16
CA LYS A 515 -7.58 1.82 2.97
C LYS A 515 -7.42 1.96 4.49
N THR A 516 -6.91 3.08 5.00
CA THR A 516 -6.66 3.26 6.45
C THR A 516 -7.90 3.13 7.32
N CYS A 517 -9.04 3.68 6.91
CA CYS A 517 -10.28 3.63 7.69
C CYS A 517 -10.76 2.20 7.96
N ASP A 518 -10.68 1.36 6.94
CA ASP A 518 -10.98 -0.07 7.00
C ASP A 518 -10.05 -0.83 7.97
N ILE A 519 -8.80 -0.38 8.09
CA ILE A 519 -7.79 -1.02 8.94
C ILE A 519 -7.86 -0.52 10.39
N LYS A 520 -8.11 0.77 10.61
CA LYS A 520 -7.88 1.45 11.90
C LYS A 520 -9.15 1.77 12.68
N ASP A 521 -10.34 1.67 12.08
CA ASP A 521 -11.59 1.81 12.84
C ASP A 521 -11.63 0.79 14.00
N PRO A 522 -11.67 1.25 15.27
CA PRO A 522 -11.59 0.39 16.44
C PRO A 522 -12.72 -0.65 16.52
N THR A 523 -13.82 -0.40 15.81
CA THR A 523 -14.99 -1.29 15.79
C THR A 523 -15.09 -2.15 14.54
N GLN A 524 -14.18 -1.96 13.57
CA GLN A 524 -14.24 -2.60 12.23
C GLN A 524 -15.64 -2.47 11.58
N ASN A 525 -16.26 -1.31 11.76
CA ASN A 525 -17.59 -0.95 11.28
C ASN A 525 -17.54 -0.31 9.88
N ILE A 526 -16.48 0.45 9.59
CA ILE A 526 -16.21 0.99 8.25
C ILE A 526 -15.71 -0.12 7.34
N VAL A 527 -16.36 -0.25 6.17
CA VAL A 527 -15.99 -1.19 5.13
C VAL A 527 -15.72 -0.40 3.85
N TRP A 528 -14.47 -0.44 3.37
CA TRP A 528 -14.13 0.07 2.07
C TRP A 528 -14.52 -0.96 1.01
N VAL A 529 -15.28 -0.52 0.02
CA VAL A 529 -15.53 -1.21 -1.24
C VAL A 529 -15.04 -0.33 -2.39
N THR A 530 -14.94 -0.88 -3.60
CA THR A 530 -14.58 -0.04 -4.73
C THR A 530 -15.73 0.90 -5.10
N PRO A 531 -15.46 2.19 -5.39
CA PRO A 531 -16.41 3.04 -6.11
C PRO A 531 -16.51 2.60 -7.58
N GLU A 532 -17.31 3.33 -8.35
CA GLU A 532 -17.27 3.25 -9.81
C GLU A 532 -15.83 3.36 -10.33
N GLY A 533 -15.52 2.54 -11.35
CA GLY A 533 -14.19 2.46 -11.92
C GLY A 533 -13.74 3.79 -12.54
N GLY A 534 -12.43 4.08 -12.47
CA GLY A 534 -11.86 5.37 -12.86
C GLY A 534 -11.94 6.46 -11.78
N GLY A 535 -12.80 6.30 -10.77
CA GLY A 535 -12.84 7.17 -9.59
C GLY A 535 -11.66 6.91 -8.63
N GLY A 536 -11.25 7.94 -7.91
CA GLY A 536 -10.11 7.90 -6.98
C GLY A 536 -9.01 8.89 -7.33
N PRO A 537 -7.82 8.74 -6.71
CA PRO A 537 -6.69 9.62 -6.99
C PRO A 537 -6.24 9.52 -8.45
N ASN A 538 -5.66 10.58 -9.00
CA ASN A 538 -4.97 10.52 -10.28
C ASN A 538 -3.53 11.01 -10.10
N TYR A 539 -2.73 10.11 -9.52
CA TYR A 539 -1.35 10.40 -9.19
C TYR A 539 -0.48 10.42 -10.47
N PRO A 540 0.28 11.50 -10.70
CA PRO A 540 1.17 11.56 -11.85
C PRO A 540 2.40 10.67 -11.61
N ASN A 541 3.43 11.18 -10.93
CA ASN A 541 4.72 10.50 -10.75
C ASN A 541 4.94 10.04 -9.29
N MET A 542 3.89 9.54 -8.64
CA MET A 542 3.93 9.17 -7.21
C MET A 542 4.45 7.77 -6.92
#